data_AF-A5P9B8-F1
#
_entry.id   AF-A5P9B8-F1
#
_cell.length_a   1.000
_cell.length_b   1.000
_cell.length_c   1.000
_cell.angle_alpha   90.00
_cell.angle_beta   90.00
_cell.angle_gamma   90.00
#
_symmetry.space_group_name_H-M   'P 1'
#
loop_
_entity.id
_entity.type
_entity.pdbx_description
1 polymer ?
#
loop_
_entity_poly.entity_id
_entity_poly.type
_entity_poly.pdbx_seq_one_letter_code
_entity_poly.pdbx_strand_id
1 'polypeptide(L)'
;MDEFIEEWGVSLMSDAEARELKAMAFPLTVYRGGTGTVDEVASGVSWTLDREVASFYANEWPRSWGAKGEPVIVSRSVDENEAFAFLNDRSEAEILIPYADHAENVSILEGAP
;
A
#
# COMPACT_ATOMS: atom_id res chain seq x y z
N MET A 1 -10.75 -4.47 23.39
CA MET A 1 -10.16 -4.09 22.09
C MET A 1 -11.00 -4.76 21.02
N ASP A 2 -12.33 -4.58 21.11
CA ASP A 2 -13.30 -5.53 20.54
C ASP A 2 -14.46 -4.83 19.82
N GLU A 3 -14.64 -3.52 19.99
CA GLU A 3 -15.71 -2.76 19.32
C GLU A 3 -15.40 -2.38 17.87
N PHE A 4 -14.13 -2.46 17.43
CA PHE A 4 -13.75 -2.06 16.07
C PHE A 4 -13.95 -3.18 15.02
N ILE A 5 -14.09 -4.42 15.47
CA ILE A 5 -14.21 -5.61 14.61
C ILE A 5 -15.66 -5.84 14.15
N GLU A 6 -16.66 -5.35 14.90
CA GLU A 6 -18.07 -5.61 14.61
C GLU A 6 -18.66 -4.80 13.44
N GLU A 7 -18.02 -3.70 13.02
CA GLU A 7 -18.56 -2.83 11.96
C GLU A 7 -18.08 -3.20 10.54
N TRP A 8 -16.97 -3.95 10.43
CA TRP A 8 -16.44 -4.45 9.15
C TRP A 8 -16.92 -5.88 8.91
N GLY A 9 -18.19 -6.00 8.53
CA GLY A 9 -18.81 -7.28 8.21
C GLY A 9 -18.01 -8.08 7.18
N VAL A 10 -17.90 -9.39 7.41
CA VAL A 10 -17.18 -10.36 6.57
C VAL A 10 -15.66 -10.15 6.62
N SER A 11 -14.90 -11.26 6.77
CA SER A 11 -13.43 -11.24 6.77
C SER A 11 -12.91 -10.36 5.63
N LEU A 12 -12.12 -9.32 5.97
CA LEU A 12 -11.53 -8.36 5.02
C LEU A 12 -10.74 -9.05 3.90
N MET A 13 -10.19 -10.23 4.21
CA MET A 13 -9.50 -11.12 3.27
C MET A 13 -10.32 -12.37 3.01
N SER A 14 -10.22 -12.90 1.79
CA SER A 14 -10.56 -14.29 1.51
C SER A 14 -9.61 -15.25 2.23
N ASP A 15 -10.03 -16.52 2.40
CA ASP A 15 -9.16 -17.57 2.96
C ASP A 15 -7.88 -17.79 2.15
N ALA A 16 -7.91 -17.50 0.85
CA ALA A 16 -6.75 -17.62 -0.03
C ALA A 16 -5.74 -16.50 0.24
N GLU A 17 -6.20 -15.26 0.30
CA GLU A 17 -5.38 -14.09 0.62
C GLU A 17 -4.78 -14.18 2.03
N ALA A 18 -5.56 -14.62 3.02
CA ALA A 18 -5.05 -14.81 4.37
C ALA A 18 -3.95 -15.89 4.45
N ARG A 19 -4.08 -16.97 3.66
CA ARG A 19 -3.03 -18.00 3.54
C ARG A 19 -1.79 -17.48 2.83
N GLU A 20 -1.97 -16.64 1.81
CA GLU A 20 -0.87 -16.04 1.07
C GLU A 20 -0.07 -15.08 1.95
N LEU A 21 -0.74 -14.15 2.65
CA LEU A 21 -0.10 -13.25 3.60
C LEU A 21 0.74 -14.00 4.65
N LYS A 22 0.18 -15.07 5.22
CA LYS A 22 0.89 -15.92 6.20
C LYS A 22 2.10 -16.66 5.62
N ALA A 23 2.12 -16.89 4.31
CA ALA A 23 3.22 -17.57 3.62
C ALA A 23 4.31 -16.61 3.12
N MET A 24 4.08 -15.30 3.20
CA MET A 24 5.04 -14.29 2.75
C MET A 24 6.31 -14.29 3.60
N ALA A 25 7.45 -14.04 2.95
CA ALA A 25 8.73 -13.89 3.62
C ALA A 25 8.97 -12.42 3.97
N PHE A 26 8.74 -12.06 5.24
CA PHE A 26 9.02 -10.73 5.77
C PHE A 26 10.53 -10.52 6.02
N PRO A 27 11.04 -9.27 5.99
CA PRO A 27 10.29 -8.05 5.70
C PRO A 27 9.92 -7.90 4.22
N LEU A 28 8.75 -7.33 3.97
CA LEU A 28 8.28 -7.04 2.62
C LEU A 28 8.77 -5.67 2.17
N THR A 29 9.18 -5.57 0.91
CA THR A 29 9.33 -4.27 0.24
C THR A 29 8.01 -3.92 -0.43
N VAL A 30 7.38 -2.84 0.00
CA VAL A 30 6.13 -2.35 -0.57
C VAL A 30 6.32 -0.98 -1.22
N TYR A 31 5.42 -0.63 -2.12
CA TYR A 31 5.43 0.58 -2.91
C TYR A 31 4.10 1.31 -2.81
N ARG A 32 4.12 2.64 -2.94
CA ARG A 32 2.91 3.44 -3.07
C ARG A 32 3.15 4.58 -4.04
N GLY A 33 2.22 4.72 -4.98
CA GLY A 33 2.22 5.81 -5.95
C GLY A 33 1.12 6.80 -5.66
N GLY A 34 1.39 8.08 -5.94
CA GLY A 34 0.41 9.14 -5.86
C GLY A 34 0.96 10.43 -6.44
N THR A 35 0.29 11.53 -6.14
CA THR A 35 0.73 12.88 -6.52
C THR A 35 0.79 13.78 -5.31
N GLY A 36 1.81 14.63 -5.19
CA GLY A 36 1.98 15.54 -4.04
C GLY A 36 3.36 15.41 -3.41
N THR A 37 3.43 15.63 -2.11
CA THR A 37 4.68 15.44 -1.34
C THR A 37 4.89 13.98 -0.95
N VAL A 38 6.13 13.64 -0.65
CA VAL A 38 6.54 12.30 -0.18
C VAL A 38 5.76 11.90 1.08
N ASP A 39 5.63 12.82 2.04
CA ASP A 39 4.95 12.55 3.31
C ASP A 39 3.45 12.30 3.10
N GLU A 40 2.79 13.07 2.24
CA GLU A 40 1.37 12.87 1.89
C GLU A 40 1.12 11.53 1.21
N VAL A 41 2.02 11.10 0.32
CA VAL A 41 1.90 9.78 -0.32
C VAL A 41 2.19 8.68 0.70
N ALA A 42 3.24 8.82 1.52
CA ALA A 42 3.66 7.79 2.47
C ALA A 42 2.72 7.60 3.66
N SER A 43 1.90 8.59 4.02
CA SER A 43 0.92 8.46 5.12
C SER A 43 -0.30 7.61 4.77
N GLY A 44 -0.41 7.13 3.53
CA GLY A 44 -1.56 6.34 3.10
C GLY A 44 -1.54 4.89 3.58
N VAL A 45 -2.73 4.32 3.74
CA VAL A 45 -2.93 2.97 4.28
C VAL A 45 -2.63 1.87 3.25
N SER A 46 -2.85 2.13 1.97
CA SER A 46 -2.79 1.13 0.90
C SER A 46 -1.43 1.13 0.20
N TRP A 47 -0.73 0.02 0.24
CA TRP A 47 0.55 -0.18 -0.43
C TRP A 47 0.46 -1.40 -1.33
N THR A 48 1.37 -1.55 -2.28
CA THR A 48 1.41 -2.69 -3.20
C THR A 48 2.78 -3.35 -3.19
N LEU A 49 2.83 -4.67 -3.37
CA LEU A 49 4.07 -5.41 -3.63
C LEU A 49 4.58 -5.23 -5.07
N ASP A 50 3.75 -4.69 -5.96
CA ASP A 50 4.08 -4.46 -7.37
C ASP A 50 4.40 -2.98 -7.63
N ARG A 51 5.65 -2.72 -8.03
CA ARG A 51 6.10 -1.37 -8.38
C ARG A 51 5.37 -0.79 -9.58
N GLU A 52 4.95 -1.61 -10.54
CA GLU A 52 4.23 -1.13 -11.73
C GLU A 52 2.82 -0.64 -11.36
N VAL A 53 2.16 -1.32 -10.42
CA VAL A 53 0.89 -0.85 -9.85
C VAL A 53 1.08 0.51 -9.17
N ALA A 54 2.15 0.68 -8.38
CA ALA A 54 2.47 1.99 -7.80
C ALA A 54 2.74 3.04 -8.89
N SER A 55 3.45 2.70 -9.96
CA SER A 55 3.69 3.60 -11.10
C SER A 55 2.39 4.06 -11.77
N PHE A 56 1.43 3.15 -11.98
CA PHE A 56 0.11 3.46 -12.50
C PHE A 56 -0.63 4.49 -11.63
N TYR A 57 -0.60 4.31 -10.31
CA TYR A 57 -1.25 5.22 -9.36
C TYR A 57 -0.53 6.57 -9.21
N ALA A 58 0.76 6.66 -9.51
CA ALA A 58 1.48 7.94 -9.57
C ALA A 58 1.19 8.70 -10.88
N ASN A 59 1.12 7.99 -12.02
CA ASN A 59 1.16 8.61 -13.34
C ASN A 59 -0.18 8.61 -14.09
N GLU A 60 -0.85 7.46 -14.19
CA GLU A 60 -1.97 7.27 -15.12
C GLU A 60 -3.32 7.59 -14.47
N TRP A 61 -3.52 7.07 -13.26
CA TRP A 61 -4.78 7.24 -12.54
C TRP A 61 -5.07 8.72 -12.26
N PRO A 62 -4.17 9.51 -11.63
CA PRO A 62 -4.47 10.90 -11.28
C PRO A 62 -4.68 11.80 -12.51
N ARG A 63 -3.92 11.56 -13.59
CA ARG A 63 -4.06 12.30 -14.85
C ARG A 63 -5.42 12.06 -15.50
N SER A 64 -5.95 10.84 -15.39
CA SER A 64 -7.29 10.50 -15.90
C SER A 64 -8.41 11.31 -15.22
N TRP A 65 -8.16 11.79 -14.00
CA TRP A 65 -9.05 12.66 -13.23
C TRP A 65 -8.67 14.15 -13.27
N GLY A 66 -7.70 14.53 -14.11
CA GLY A 66 -7.26 15.92 -14.28
C GLY A 66 -6.37 16.47 -13.17
N ALA A 67 -5.81 15.61 -12.32
CA ALA A 67 -4.84 16.03 -11.30
C ALA A 67 -3.54 16.54 -11.95
N LYS A 68 -2.95 17.57 -11.35
CA LYS A 68 -1.71 18.23 -11.81
C LYS A 68 -0.56 18.14 -10.80
N GLY A 69 -0.71 17.34 -9.75
CA GLY A 69 0.37 17.14 -8.78
C GLY A 69 1.52 16.37 -9.41
N GLU A 70 2.73 16.62 -8.92
CA GLU A 70 3.92 15.88 -9.36
C GLU A 70 3.79 14.40 -8.95
N PRO A 71 4.03 13.45 -9.87
CA PRO A 71 3.98 12.03 -9.57
C PRO A 71 5.09 11.65 -8.61
N VAL A 72 4.74 10.87 -7.58
CA VAL A 72 5.68 10.39 -6.58
C VAL A 72 5.44 8.91 -6.35
N ILE A 73 6.52 8.14 -6.32
CA ILE A 73 6.54 6.75 -5.89
C ILE A 73 7.46 6.64 -4.69
N VAL A 74 6.94 6.10 -3.60
CA VAL A 74 7.68 5.82 -2.37
C VAL A 74 7.74 4.31 -2.14
N SER A 75 8.77 3.86 -1.44
CA SER A 75 8.88 2.49 -0.95
C SER A 75 9.24 2.46 0.52
N ARG A 76 8.90 1.36 1.19
CA ARG A 76 9.35 1.06 2.55
C ARG A 76 9.46 -0.44 2.78
N SER A 77 10.26 -0.79 3.79
CA SER A 77 10.25 -2.12 4.39
C SER A 77 9.07 -2.22 5.36
N VAL A 78 8.43 -3.37 5.43
CA VAL A 78 7.27 -3.65 6.30
C VAL A 78 7.50 -4.98 6.99
N ASP A 79 7.41 -4.97 8.31
CA ASP A 79 7.47 -6.17 9.13
C ASP A 79 6.10 -6.87 9.23
N GLU A 80 6.09 -8.15 9.62
CA GLU A 80 4.87 -8.98 9.65
C GLU A 80 3.76 -8.37 10.52
N ASN A 81 4.11 -7.72 11.63
CA ASN A 81 3.18 -7.10 12.56
C ASN A 81 2.60 -5.76 12.06
N GLU A 82 3.16 -5.19 11.00
CA GLU A 82 2.67 -3.94 10.40
C GLU A 82 1.67 -4.19 9.26
N ALA A 83 1.76 -5.35 8.62
CA ALA A 83 0.84 -5.77 7.55
C ALA A 83 -0.48 -6.27 8.14
N PHE A 84 -1.54 -5.48 8.01
CA PHE A 84 -2.86 -5.81 8.54
C PHE A 84 -3.64 -6.77 7.63
N ALA A 85 -3.52 -6.60 6.32
CA ALA A 85 -4.21 -7.42 5.33
C ALA A 85 -3.44 -7.45 4.01
N PHE A 86 -3.68 -8.51 3.24
CA PHE A 86 -3.29 -8.64 1.85
C PHE A 86 -4.55 -8.77 0.99
N LEU A 87 -4.69 -7.95 -0.05
CA LEU A 87 -5.82 -7.97 -0.98
C LEU A 87 -5.30 -8.11 -2.40
N ASN A 88 -5.80 -9.09 -3.15
CA ASN A 88 -5.31 -9.38 -4.50
C ASN A 88 -6.41 -9.73 -5.50
N ASP A 89 -7.68 -9.57 -5.15
CA ASP A 89 -8.80 -9.77 -6.07
C ASP A 89 -8.70 -8.94 -7.36
N ARG A 90 -8.05 -7.76 -7.30
CA ARG A 90 -7.79 -6.88 -8.45
C ARG A 90 -6.41 -7.06 -9.09
N SER A 91 -5.67 -8.09 -8.71
CA SER A 91 -4.27 -8.30 -9.14
C SER A 91 -3.33 -7.14 -8.78
N GLU A 92 -3.60 -6.45 -7.67
CA GLU A 92 -2.84 -5.29 -7.21
C GLU A 92 -1.81 -5.65 -6.13
N ALA A 93 -1.83 -6.88 -5.60
CA ALA A 93 -0.97 -7.34 -4.51
C ALA A 93 -0.89 -6.32 -3.36
N GLU A 94 -2.06 -5.85 -2.91
CA GLU A 94 -2.22 -4.76 -1.96
C GLU A 94 -1.93 -5.22 -0.53
N ILE A 95 -1.15 -4.43 0.22
CA ILE A 95 -0.88 -4.57 1.64
C ILE A 95 -1.49 -3.37 2.36
N LEU A 96 -2.36 -3.63 3.34
CA LEU A 96 -2.94 -2.57 4.18
C LEU A 96 -2.09 -2.34 5.44
N ILE A 97 -1.72 -1.09 5.68
CA ILE A 97 -0.87 -0.64 6.79
C ILE A 97 -1.59 0.52 7.52
N PRO A 98 -2.46 0.22 8.50
CA PRO A 98 -3.36 1.22 9.12
C PRO A 98 -2.65 2.20 10.05
N TYR A 99 -1.46 1.87 10.55
CA TYR A 99 -0.67 2.71 11.46
C TYR A 99 0.63 3.20 10.81
N ALA A 100 0.54 3.67 9.55
CA ALA A 100 1.69 4.16 8.79
C ALA A 100 2.39 5.39 9.43
N ASP A 101 1.74 6.04 10.41
CA ASP A 101 2.25 7.23 11.11
C ASP A 101 3.51 6.98 11.97
N HIS A 102 3.95 5.72 12.12
CA HIS A 102 5.20 5.34 12.78
C HIS A 102 6.30 4.86 11.81
N ALA A 103 6.13 5.07 10.50
CA ALA A 103 7.06 4.60 9.48
C ALA A 103 8.43 5.29 9.58
N GLU A 104 9.36 4.71 10.33
CA GLU A 104 10.78 4.96 10.10
C GLU A 104 11.18 4.18 8.82
N ASN A 105 11.88 4.83 7.88
CA ASN A 105 12.43 4.25 6.63
C ASN A 105 11.57 4.28 5.35
N VAL A 106 10.99 5.44 5.02
CA VAL A 106 10.46 5.70 3.66
C VAL A 106 11.59 6.14 2.73
N SER A 107 11.69 5.51 1.56
CA SER A 107 12.63 5.88 0.49
C SER A 107 11.88 6.41 -0.73
N ILE A 108 12.37 7.49 -1.32
CA ILE A 108 11.90 7.99 -2.61
C ILE A 108 12.56 7.14 -3.69
N LEU A 109 11.78 6.64 -4.64
CA LEU A 109 12.33 6.06 -5.85
C LEU A 109 12.52 7.19 -6.87
N GLU A 110 13.77 7.58 -7.13
CA GLU A 110 14.06 8.56 -8.19
C GLU A 110 13.54 8.07 -9.54
N GLY A 111 12.85 8.95 -10.25
CA GLY A 111 12.31 8.69 -11.59
C GLY A 111 10.97 7.97 -11.56
N ALA A 112 9.89 8.73 -11.40
CA ALA A 112 8.65 8.40 -12.10
C ALA A 112 8.90 8.72 -13.59
N PRO A 113 8.97 7.74 -14.50
CA PRO A 113 9.05 8.01 -15.93
C PRO A 113 7.80 8.73 -16.46
#